data_AF-A0A453CU08-F1
#
_entry.id   AF-A0A453CU08-F1
#
_cell.length_a   1.000
_cell.length_b   1.000
_cell.length_c   1.000
_cell.angle_alpha   90.00
_cell.angle_beta   90.00
_cell.angle_gamma   90.00
#
_symmetry.space_group_name_H-M   'P 1'
#
loop_
_entity.id
_entity.type
_entity.pdbx_description
1 polymer ?
#
loop_
_entity_poly.entity_id
_entity_poly.type
_entity_poly.pdbx_seq_one_letter_code
_entity_poly.pdbx_strand_id
1 'polypeptide(L)' 'MACCGYGGPPYNYNANVSCLDPGYRVCEDGGKFVSWDGVHYTDAANAVVAAKILAAEFSTPNVPFGYFCKT' A
#
# COMPACT_ATOMS: atom_id res chain seq x y z
N MET A 1 8.98 2.95 -7.27
CA MET A 1 9.99 2.69 -6.22
C MET A 1 9.24 2.35 -4.93
N ALA A 2 9.68 1.34 -4.18
CA ALA A 2 9.17 1.02 -2.85
C ALA A 2 9.74 2.03 -1.84
N CYS A 3 8.99 2.33 -0.78
CA CYS A 3 9.47 3.25 0.27
C CYS A 3 10.59 2.61 1.08
N CYS A 4 10.44 1.35 1.47
CA CYS A 4 11.36 0.59 2.26
C CYS A 4 11.98 -0.56 1.44
N GLY A 5 13.30 -0.71 1.47
CA GLY A 5 14.03 -1.75 0.74
C GLY A 5 15.54 -1.50 0.73
N TYR A 6 16.28 -2.07 -0.21
CA TYR A 6 17.76 -2.08 -0.14
C TYR A 6 18.46 -0.74 -0.44
N GLY A 7 17.74 0.27 -0.93
CA GLY A 7 18.25 1.62 -1.16
C GLY A 7 18.74 1.96 -2.57
N GLY A 8 18.25 1.30 -3.64
CA GLY A 8 18.74 1.53 -5.01
C GLY A 8 17.71 1.36 -6.14
N PRO A 9 18.06 1.82 -7.37
CA PRO A 9 17.19 1.74 -8.53
C PRO A 9 17.08 0.31 -9.12
N PRO A 10 16.04 0.02 -9.91
CA PRO A 10 14.96 0.93 -10.32
C PRO A 10 13.81 0.99 -9.31
N TYR A 11 13.65 -0.03 -8.46
CA TYR A 11 12.45 -0.19 -7.64
C TYR A 11 12.67 -0.05 -6.15
N ASN A 12 13.90 0.11 -5.66
CA ASN A 12 14.20 0.04 -4.23
C ASN A 12 13.68 -1.26 -3.59
N TYR A 13 13.82 -2.39 -4.31
CA TYR A 13 13.35 -3.71 -3.90
C TYR A 13 14.46 -4.75 -4.08
N ASN A 14 14.63 -5.61 -3.08
CA ASN A 14 15.48 -6.78 -3.13
C ASN A 14 14.87 -7.88 -2.25
N ALA A 15 14.56 -9.04 -2.83
CA ALA A 15 13.93 -10.14 -2.10
C ALA A 15 14.79 -10.71 -0.95
N ASN A 16 16.09 -10.39 -0.91
CA ASN A 16 17.02 -10.82 0.13
C ASN A 16 17.27 -9.74 1.21
N VAL A 17 16.69 -8.55 1.07
CA VAL A 17 16.84 -7.44 2.04
C VAL A 17 15.45 -6.88 2.32
N SER A 18 14.78 -7.46 3.31
CA SER A 18 13.45 -7.03 3.72
C SER A 18 13.52 -5.77 4.57
N CYS A 19 12.39 -5.10 4.73
CA CYS A 19 12.25 -4.12 5.79
C CYS A 19 12.53 -4.76 7.15
N LEU A 20 13.29 -4.05 7.99
CA LEU A 20 13.81 -4.52 9.29
C LEU A 20 15.03 -5.45 9.22
N ASP A 21 15.45 -5.92 8.03
CA ASP A 21 16.73 -6.62 7.86
C ASP A 21 17.91 -5.63 7.80
N PRO A 22 19.13 -6.02 8.18
CA PRO A 22 20.31 -5.16 8.05
C PRO A 22 20.49 -4.62 6.63
N GLY A 23 20.76 -3.33 6.51
CA GLY A 23 21.02 -2.67 5.22
C GLY A 23 19.77 -2.16 4.49
N TYR A 24 18.58 -2.30 5.08
CA TYR A 24 17.39 -1.61 4.56
C TYR A 24 17.54 -0.08 4.65
N ARG A 25 16.82 0.60 3.77
CA ARG A 25 16.59 2.04 3.77
C ARG A 25 15.11 2.29 3.66
N VAL A 26 14.64 3.34 4.32
CA VAL A 26 13.25 3.81 4.26
C VAL A 26 13.24 5.19 3.63
N CYS A 27 12.22 5.46 2.83
CA CYS A 27 11.97 6.77 2.27
C CYS A 27 11.63 7.78 3.36
N GLU A 28 11.86 9.07 3.10
CA GLU A 28 11.57 10.14 4.08
C GLU A 28 10.07 10.36 4.27
N ASP A 29 9.28 10.19 3.22
CA ASP A 29 7.85 10.51 3.18
C ASP A 29 7.07 9.35 2.54
N GLY A 30 6.57 8.45 3.38
CA GLY A 30 5.77 7.30 2.95
C GLY A 30 4.46 7.68 2.22
N GLY A 31 3.97 8.91 2.40
CA GLY A 31 2.76 9.41 1.74
C GLY A 31 2.91 9.62 0.23
N LYS A 32 4.14 9.71 -0.27
CA LYS A 32 4.45 9.90 -1.70
C LYS A 32 4.67 8.60 -2.47
N PHE A 33 4.57 7.45 -1.80
CA PHE A 33 4.89 6.15 -2.37
C PHE A 33 3.66 5.25 -2.40
N VAL A 34 3.49 4.50 -3.49
CA VAL A 34 2.42 3.50 -3.60
C VAL A 34 2.81 2.21 -2.86
N SER A 35 4.03 1.74 -3.09
CA SER A 35 4.52 0.50 -2.49
C SER A 35 5.35 0.78 -1.24
N TRP A 36 5.06 0.04 -0.17
CA TRP A 36 5.85 0.04 1.05
C TRP A 36 7.16 -0.71 0.82
N ASP A 37 7.11 -2.00 0.47
CA ASP A 37 8.29 -2.89 0.45
C ASP A 37 8.45 -3.71 -0.84
N GLY A 38 7.72 -3.34 -1.90
CA GLY A 38 7.63 -4.09 -3.15
C GLY A 38 6.50 -5.12 -3.19
N VAL A 39 5.85 -5.43 -2.06
CA VAL A 39 4.74 -6.39 -1.95
C VAL A 39 3.50 -5.72 -1.38
N HIS A 40 3.64 -4.96 -0.30
CA HIS A 40 2.56 -4.27 0.40
C HIS A 40 2.41 -2.82 -0.08
N TYR A 41 1.19 -2.28 0.05
CA TYR A 41 0.93 -0.85 -0.13
C TYR A 41 1.31 -0.06 1.12
N THR A 42 1.66 1.21 0.92
CA THR A 42 1.78 2.17 2.02
C THR A 42 0.40 2.47 2.62
N ASP A 43 0.37 3.03 3.82
CA ASP A 43 -0.89 3.49 4.44
C ASP A 43 -1.64 4.50 3.57
N ALA A 44 -0.91 5.42 2.91
CA ALA A 44 -1.51 6.40 2.01
C ALA A 44 -2.17 5.74 0.79
N ALA A 45 -1.53 4.74 0.19
CA ALA A 45 -2.12 3.98 -0.91
C ALA A 45 -3.30 3.12 -0.44
N ASN A 46 -3.20 2.48 0.73
CA ASN A 46 -4.31 1.73 1.33
C ASN A 46 -5.51 2.63 1.65
N ALA A 47 -5.30 3.87 2.09
CA ALA A 47 -6.40 4.82 2.31
C ALA A 47 -7.18 5.12 1.02
N VAL A 48 -6.50 5.23 -0.13
CA VAL A 48 -7.15 5.39 -1.43
C VAL A 48 -7.95 4.14 -1.81
N VAL A 49 -7.36 2.95 -1.67
CA VAL A 49 -8.05 1.67 -1.95
C VAL A 49 -9.30 1.53 -1.07
N ALA A 50 -9.16 1.78 0.24
CA ALA A 50 -10.27 1.73 1.18
C ALA A 50 -11.38 2.72 0.82
N ALA A 51 -11.04 3.96 0.47
CA ALA A 51 -12.02 4.96 0.04
C ALA A 51 -12.80 4.50 -1.20
N LYS A 52 -12.13 3.86 -2.18
CA LYS A 52 -12.80 3.32 -3.37
C LYS A 52 -13.71 2.13 -3.06
N ILE A 53 -13.32 1.26 -2.13
CA ILE A 53 -14.18 0.16 -1.65
C ILE A 53 -15.43 0.74 -0.96
N LEU A 54 -15.24 1.69 -0.03
CA LEU A 54 -16.34 2.29 0.72
C LEU A 54 -17.31 3.07 -0.16
N ALA A 55 -16.83 3.66 -1.26
CA ALA A 55 -17.68 4.35 -2.23
C ALA A 55 -18.61 3.42 -3.03
N ALA A 56 -18.35 2.10 -3.03
CA ALA A 56 -19.08 1.10 -3.82
C ALA A 56 -19.13 1.34 -5.36
N GLU A 57 -18.44 2.37 -5.86
CA GLU A 57 -18.41 2.82 -7.26
C GLU A 57 -18.10 1.68 -8.25
N PHE A 58 -17.26 0.72 -7.83
CA PHE A 58 -16.82 -0.42 -8.63
C PHE A 58 -17.43 -1.77 -8.19
N SER A 59 -18.45 -1.77 -7.33
CA SER A 59 -19.10 -2.99 -6.84
C SER A 59 -20.30 -3.38 -7.70
N THR A 60 -20.52 -4.69 -7.87
CA THR A 60 -21.72 -5.23 -8.54
C THR A 60 -22.39 -6.26 -7.61
N PRO A 61 -23.62 -5.99 -7.11
CA PRO A 61 -24.40 -4.76 -7.28
C PRO A 61 -23.73 -3.55 -6.60
N ASN A 62 -24.00 -2.34 -7.11
CA ASN A 62 -23.50 -1.10 -6.52
C ASN A 62 -24.35 -0.74 -5.30
N VAL A 63 -24.05 -1.41 -4.18
CA VAL A 63 -24.66 -1.15 -2.87
C VAL A 63 -23.59 -0.65 -1.92
N PRO A 64 -23.86 0.39 -1.10
CA PRO A 64 -22.90 0.90 -0.15
C PRO A 64 -22.53 -0.19 0.86
N PHE A 65 -21.31 -0.16 1.41
CA PHE A 65 -20.79 -1.22 2.29
C PHE A 65 -21.72 -1.51 3.49
N GLY A 66 -22.39 -0.47 4.02
CA GLY A 66 -23.37 -0.59 5.10
C GLY A 66 -24.57 -1.50 4.78
N TYR A 67 -24.86 -1.77 3.51
CA TYR A 67 -25.88 -2.75 3.10
C TYR A 67 -25.64 -4.15 3.70
N PHE A 68 -24.38 -4.54 3.89
CA PHE A 68 -24.01 -5.84 4.44
C PHE A 68 -23.99 -5.89 5.97
N CYS A 69 -24.01 -4.73 6.63
CA CYS A 69 -24.03 -4.64 8.08
C CYS A 69 -25.47 -4.85 8.58
N LYS A 70 -25.81 -6.07 8.98
CA LYS A 70 -27.03 -6.30 9.77
C LYS A 70 -26.73 -5.90 11.22
N THR A 71 -27.45 -4.89 11.72
CA THR A 71 -27.55 -4.60 13.16
C THR A 71 -28.47 -5.59 13.84
#